data_AF-A0A2N4YPT6-F1
#
_entry.id   AF-A0A2N4YPT6-F1
#
_cell.length_a   1.000
_cell.length_b   1.000
_cell.length_c   1.000
_cell.angle_alpha   90.00
_cell.angle_beta   90.00
_cell.angle_gamma   90.00
#
_symmetry.space_group_name_H-M   'P 1'
#
loop_
_entity.id
_entity.type
_entity.pdbx_description
1 polymer ?
#
loop_
_entity_poly.entity_id
_entity_poly.type
_entity_poly.pdbx_seq_one_letter_code
_entity_poly.pdbx_strand_id
1 'polypeptide(L)'
;NWQQALLKTSSERRIAVDVTLSGWQEQLVLTMTCEDGVSVTHTLDGAFAEANQAEKALANLRDGVTKLGQTIYYPRDVQVNLPPLFIPNSLLNQLRRETAEMLDEARLNAWQRGTRKPVSVPPPVYPETHLSFLANVYNHKARAFYQRYGVQLIDAAYEAHEEKGDVPVMITKHCLRFAFNLCPKQAKGSIKSWKATPMQLIHGDEVLTLKFDCRPCEMHVVGKIK
;
A
#
# COMPACT_ATOMS: atom_id res chain seq x y z
N ASN A 1 -20.43 -12.33 3.94
CA ASN A 1 -20.63 -11.27 2.94
C ASN A 1 -19.39 -10.39 2.89
N TRP A 2 -18.37 -10.76 2.11
CA TRP A 2 -17.07 -10.07 2.06
C TRP A 2 -17.16 -8.69 1.37
N GLN A 3 -18.14 -8.50 0.48
CA GLN A 3 -18.39 -7.22 -0.18
C GLN A 3 -18.77 -6.13 0.83
N GLN A 4 -19.58 -6.45 1.85
CA GLN A 4 -19.89 -5.52 2.94
C GLN A 4 -18.68 -5.20 3.84
N ALA A 5 -17.71 -6.13 3.94
CA ALA A 5 -16.48 -5.90 4.70
C ALA A 5 -15.52 -4.97 3.94
N LEU A 6 -15.49 -5.04 2.60
CA LEU A 6 -14.71 -4.13 1.75
C LEU A 6 -15.22 -2.68 1.76
N LEU A 7 -16.47 -2.46 2.16
CA LEU A 7 -17.07 -1.12 2.26
C LEU A 7 -16.72 -0.39 3.56
N LYS A 8 -16.06 -1.05 4.51
CA LYS A 8 -15.68 -0.47 5.81
C LYS A 8 -14.19 -0.18 5.83
N THR A 9 -13.79 0.85 6.58
CA THR A 9 -12.37 1.12 6.87
C THR A 9 -11.76 -0.12 7.51
N SER A 10 -10.83 -0.77 6.82
CA SER A 10 -10.23 -2.03 7.26
C SER A 10 -9.04 -1.82 8.20
N SER A 11 -8.39 -0.65 8.11
CA SER A 11 -7.28 -0.25 8.98
C SER A 11 -7.07 1.26 8.93
N GLU A 12 -6.54 1.81 10.01
CA GLU A 12 -6.03 3.18 10.07
C GLU A 12 -4.58 3.12 10.54
N ARG A 13 -3.68 3.82 9.86
CA ARG A 13 -2.27 3.90 10.23
C ARG A 13 -2.00 5.30 10.75
N ARG A 14 -1.68 5.40 12.04
CA ARG A 14 -1.23 6.62 12.70
C ARG A 14 0.19 6.46 13.22
N ILE A 15 0.83 7.59 13.51
CA ILE A 15 2.22 7.68 13.94
C ILE A 15 2.24 8.14 15.40
N ALA A 16 2.95 7.39 16.24
CA ALA A 16 3.05 7.73 17.65
C ALA A 16 3.90 8.98 17.85
N VAL A 17 3.46 9.91 18.70
CA VAL A 17 4.22 11.10 19.08
C VAL A 17 4.25 11.30 20.59
N ASP A 18 5.42 11.60 21.13
CA ASP A 18 5.58 12.09 22.50
C ASP A 18 5.50 13.62 22.47
N VAL A 19 4.63 14.17 23.32
CA VAL A 19 4.27 15.59 23.34
C VAL A 19 4.71 16.20 24.67
N THR A 20 5.57 17.20 24.62
CA THR A 20 5.98 17.96 25.80
C THR A 20 5.59 19.42 25.62
N LEU A 21 4.70 19.89 26.51
CA LEU A 21 4.36 21.30 26.61
C LEU A 21 5.11 21.89 27.81
N SER A 22 5.84 22.97 27.60
CA SER A 22 6.55 23.73 28.63
C SER A 22 6.38 25.23 28.40
N GLY A 23 6.79 26.07 29.34
CA GLY A 23 6.66 27.53 29.21
C GLY A 23 6.48 28.26 30.53
N TRP A 24 6.17 29.55 30.43
CA TRP A 24 5.90 30.49 31.52
C TRP A 24 4.94 31.59 31.06
N GLN A 25 4.73 32.65 31.86
CA GLN A 25 3.72 33.68 31.58
C GLN A 25 3.89 34.41 30.24
N GLU A 26 5.06 34.37 29.60
CA GLU A 26 5.33 35.12 28.36
C GLU A 26 5.50 34.21 27.13
N GLN A 27 5.56 32.89 27.32
CA GLN A 27 5.95 31.97 26.25
C GLN A 27 5.47 30.54 26.50
N LEU A 28 5.01 29.88 25.44
CA LEU A 28 4.76 28.44 25.40
C LEU A 28 5.70 27.77 24.41
N VAL A 29 6.13 26.57 24.77
CA VAL A 29 7.03 25.74 23.96
C VAL A 29 6.42 24.36 23.87
N LEU A 30 6.01 23.98 22.66
CA LEU A 30 5.49 22.64 22.35
C LEU A 30 6.53 21.87 21.56
N THR A 31 6.97 20.74 22.11
CA THR A 31 7.86 19.80 21.44
C THR A 31 7.10 18.53 21.12
N MET A 32 7.20 18.08 19.87
CA MET A 32 6.64 16.82 19.40
C MET A 32 7.75 15.94 18.83
N THR A 33 7.88 14.72 19.34
CA THR A 33 8.86 13.73 18.87
C THR A 33 8.13 12.49 18.37
N CYS A 34 8.32 12.10 17.11
CA CYS A 34 7.67 10.92 16.56
C CYS A 34 8.42 9.61 16.86
N GLU A 35 7.75 8.47 16.64
CA GLU A 35 8.34 7.14 16.78
C GLU A 35 9.54 6.87 15.87
N ASP A 36 9.69 7.62 14.78
CA ASP A 36 10.85 7.57 13.87
C ASP A 36 12.08 8.34 14.44
N GLY A 37 11.93 9.00 15.59
CA GLY A 37 12.98 9.78 16.25
C GLY A 37 13.11 11.24 15.79
N VAL A 38 12.27 11.70 14.86
CA VAL A 38 12.24 13.11 14.41
C VAL A 38 11.54 13.96 15.46
N SER A 39 12.16 15.08 15.82
CA SER A 39 11.67 16.00 16.85
C SER A 39 11.60 17.42 16.31
N VAL A 40 10.54 18.13 16.65
CA VAL A 40 10.35 19.56 16.36
C VAL A 40 9.89 20.29 17.60
N THR A 41 10.29 21.55 17.71
CA THR A 41 9.87 22.45 18.78
C THR A 41 9.32 23.71 18.15
N HIS A 42 8.10 24.08 18.54
CA HIS A 42 7.47 25.33 18.17
C HIS A 42 7.21 26.17 19.41
N THR A 43 7.41 27.47 19.28
CA THR A 43 7.30 28.44 20.36
C THR A 43 6.21 29.45 20.02
N LEU A 44 5.38 29.77 21.00
CA LEU A 44 4.34 30.77 20.90
C LEU A 44 4.53 31.80 22.01
N ASP A 45 4.89 33.02 21.64
CA ASP A 45 4.99 34.15 22.55
C ASP A 45 3.59 34.71 22.84
N GLY A 46 3.36 35.15 24.07
CA GLY A 46 2.09 35.73 24.48
C GLY A 46 2.01 35.98 25.97
N ALA A 47 1.06 36.80 26.41
CA ALA A 47 0.84 37.06 27.83
C ALA A 47 -0.22 36.11 28.39
N PHE A 48 0.19 35.19 29.25
CA PHE A 48 -0.65 34.16 29.87
C PHE A 48 -0.80 34.43 31.37
N ALA A 49 -2.04 34.66 31.80
CA ALA A 49 -2.35 34.87 33.21
C ALA A 49 -2.34 33.55 33.98
N GLU A 50 -2.06 33.61 35.29
CA GLU A 50 -2.28 32.46 36.17
C GLU A 50 -3.76 32.06 36.20
N ALA A 51 -4.01 30.76 36.25
CA ALA A 51 -5.37 30.25 36.27
C ALA A 51 -5.96 30.25 37.67
N ASN A 52 -7.18 30.76 37.80
CA ASN A 52 -7.96 30.71 39.05
C ASN A 52 -8.23 29.28 39.55
N GLN A 53 -8.23 28.29 38.65
CA GLN A 53 -8.45 26.86 38.95
C GLN A 53 -7.27 26.05 38.40
N ALA A 54 -6.24 25.89 39.21
CA ALA A 54 -4.96 25.34 38.77
C ALA A 54 -5.06 23.93 38.14
N GLU A 55 -5.73 23.00 38.82
CA GLU A 55 -5.88 21.61 38.36
C GLU A 55 -6.65 21.54 37.03
N LYS A 56 -7.74 22.32 36.91
CA LYS A 56 -8.55 22.36 35.70
C LYS A 56 -7.79 22.95 34.52
N ALA A 57 -6.95 23.96 34.76
CA ALA A 57 -6.10 24.54 33.72
C ALA A 57 -5.10 23.50 33.20
N LEU A 58 -4.36 22.82 34.08
CA LEU A 58 -3.42 21.78 33.68
C LEU A 58 -4.09 20.63 32.91
N ALA A 59 -5.28 20.20 33.35
CA ALA A 59 -6.07 19.20 32.63
C ALA A 59 -6.46 19.68 31.22
N ASN A 60 -6.94 20.93 31.09
CA ASN A 60 -7.28 21.52 29.79
C ASN A 60 -6.07 21.62 28.85
N LEU A 61 -4.88 21.94 29.39
CA LEU A 61 -3.65 22.00 28.60
C LEU A 61 -3.27 20.62 28.09
N ARG A 62 -3.28 19.61 28.98
CA ARG A 62 -3.02 18.21 28.62
C ARG A 62 -3.98 17.74 27.54
N ASP A 63 -5.28 17.95 27.73
CA ASP A 63 -6.31 17.56 26.75
C ASP A 63 -6.15 18.32 25.42
N GLY A 64 -5.79 19.59 25.48
CA GLY A 64 -5.62 20.44 24.31
C GLY A 64 -4.46 19.99 23.42
N VAL A 65 -3.30 19.65 24.00
CA VAL A 65 -2.15 19.14 23.22
C VAL A 65 -2.33 17.69 22.77
N THR A 66 -3.15 16.91 23.48
CA THR A 66 -3.47 15.51 23.13
C THR A 66 -4.38 15.42 21.89
N LYS A 67 -5.20 16.44 21.61
CA LYS A 67 -6.22 16.43 20.54
C LYS A 67 -5.64 16.60 19.13
N LEU A 68 -4.83 15.65 18.67
CA LEU A 68 -4.20 15.68 17.34
C LEU A 68 -5.16 15.50 16.15
N GLY A 69 -6.45 15.24 16.40
CA GLY A 69 -7.53 15.45 15.43
C GLY A 69 -7.38 14.69 14.12
N GLN A 70 -7.38 15.44 13.01
CA GLN A 70 -7.28 14.93 11.62
C GLN A 70 -5.83 14.72 11.14
N THR A 71 -4.83 14.97 11.99
CA THR A 71 -3.45 14.66 11.63
C THR A 71 -3.23 13.15 11.59
N ILE A 72 -2.12 12.73 10.98
CA ILE A 72 -1.68 11.33 10.96
C ILE A 72 -1.10 10.86 12.31
N TYR A 73 -1.11 11.72 13.33
CA TYR A 73 -0.44 11.47 14.61
C TYR A 73 -1.43 11.01 15.69
N TYR A 74 -0.92 10.24 16.65
CA TYR A 74 -1.60 9.98 17.91
C TYR A 74 -0.62 10.16 19.08
N PRO A 75 -1.07 10.73 20.21
CA PRO A 75 -0.21 10.96 21.35
C PRO A 75 0.10 9.62 22.04
N ARG A 76 1.39 9.35 22.26
CA ARG A 76 1.90 8.19 23.01
C ARG A 76 2.20 8.55 24.45
N ASP A 77 2.97 9.61 24.65
CA ASP A 77 3.21 10.22 25.96
C ASP A 77 2.91 11.72 25.91
N VAL A 78 2.41 12.27 27.02
CA VAL A 78 2.06 13.70 27.13
C VAL A 78 2.52 14.25 28.48
N GLN A 79 3.42 15.22 28.42
CA GLN A 79 3.99 15.90 29.58
C GLN A 79 3.65 17.40 29.52
N VAL A 80 3.21 17.94 30.65
CA VAL A 80 2.90 19.37 30.81
C VAL A 80 3.76 19.90 31.94
N ASN A 81 4.83 20.60 31.56
CA ASN A 81 5.91 21.06 32.42
C ASN A 81 5.90 22.60 32.47
N LEU A 82 4.77 23.19 32.89
CA LEU A 82 4.63 24.62 33.11
C LEU A 82 3.68 24.92 34.28
N PRO A 83 3.71 26.14 34.84
CA PRO A 83 2.73 26.57 35.83
C PRO A 83 1.29 26.48 35.32
N PRO A 84 0.28 26.45 36.20
CA PRO A 84 -1.12 26.43 35.80
C PRO A 84 -1.54 27.78 35.20
N LEU A 85 -1.26 27.97 33.91
CA LEU A 85 -1.60 29.18 33.16
C LEU A 85 -2.94 29.03 32.44
N PHE A 86 -3.69 30.12 32.34
CA PHE A 86 -4.86 30.20 31.49
C PHE A 86 -4.43 30.49 30.04
N ILE A 87 -4.58 29.50 29.17
CA ILE A 87 -4.25 29.60 27.75
C ILE A 87 -5.53 29.45 26.93
N PRO A 88 -5.89 30.44 26.09
CA PRO A 88 -7.02 30.32 25.17
C PRO A 88 -6.91 29.08 24.27
N ASN A 89 -8.01 28.34 24.13
CA ASN A 89 -8.06 27.14 23.28
C ASN A 89 -7.68 27.43 21.82
N SER A 90 -7.94 28.63 21.32
CA SER A 90 -7.54 29.05 19.96
C SER A 90 -6.02 29.04 19.80
N LEU A 91 -5.28 29.61 20.76
CA LEU A 91 -3.82 29.64 20.75
C LEU A 91 -3.22 28.25 20.91
N LEU A 92 -3.79 27.43 21.80
CA LEU A 92 -3.33 26.05 21.97
C LEU A 92 -3.58 25.19 20.72
N ASN A 93 -4.73 25.37 20.06
CA ASN A 93 -5.04 24.70 18.80
C ASN A 93 -4.12 25.16 17.67
N GLN A 94 -3.79 26.45 17.61
CA GLN A 94 -2.84 27.00 16.65
C GLN A 94 -1.45 26.40 16.85
N LEU A 95 -0.89 26.49 18.07
CA LEU A 95 0.41 25.95 18.43
C LEU A 95 0.51 24.46 18.08
N ARG A 96 -0.51 23.68 18.42
CA ARG A 96 -0.57 22.24 18.09
C ARG A 96 -0.59 21.99 16.58
N ARG A 97 -1.36 22.76 15.80
CA ARG A 97 -1.46 22.59 14.35
C ARG A 97 -0.12 22.93 13.67
N GLU A 98 0.46 24.07 14.01
CA GLU A 98 1.73 24.53 13.45
C GLU A 98 2.87 23.57 13.81
N THR A 99 2.91 23.06 15.05
CA THR A 99 3.91 22.05 15.45
C THR A 99 3.75 20.75 14.68
N ALA A 100 2.52 20.31 14.40
CA ALA A 100 2.27 19.11 13.60
C ALA A 100 2.68 19.30 12.13
N GLU A 101 2.43 20.47 11.55
CA GLU A 101 2.87 20.84 10.19
C GLU A 101 4.41 20.88 10.10
N MET A 102 5.09 21.45 11.10
CA MET A 102 6.55 21.41 11.19
C MET A 102 7.08 19.98 11.29
N LEU A 103 6.39 19.10 12.03
CA LEU A 103 6.78 17.70 12.16
C LEU A 103 6.62 16.96 10.82
N ASP A 104 5.58 17.26 10.04
CA ASP A 104 5.40 16.71 8.70
C ASP A 104 6.60 17.07 7.79
N GLU A 105 6.99 18.35 7.76
CA GLU A 105 8.13 18.82 6.98
C GLU A 105 9.45 18.20 7.46
N ALA A 106 9.68 18.18 8.77
CA ALA A 106 10.89 17.59 9.35
C ALA A 106 11.00 16.09 9.03
N ARG A 107 9.89 15.35 9.07
CA ARG A 107 9.86 13.92 8.72
C ARG A 107 10.12 13.70 7.24
N LEU A 108 9.59 14.54 6.35
CA LEU A 108 9.89 14.49 4.92
C LEU A 108 11.37 14.78 4.63
N ASN A 109 11.97 15.74 5.32
CA ASN A 109 13.38 16.09 5.17
C ASN A 109 14.32 15.03 5.76
N ALA A 110 13.92 14.38 6.85
CA ALA A 110 14.66 13.27 7.45
C ALA A 110 14.52 11.95 6.67
N TRP A 111 13.53 11.85 5.77
CA TRP A 111 13.27 10.63 5.02
C TRP A 111 14.42 10.26 4.09
N GLN A 112 15.03 9.11 4.34
CA GLN A 112 16.06 8.54 3.48
C GLN A 112 15.44 7.51 2.55
N ARG A 113 15.53 7.75 1.24
CA ARG A 113 15.04 6.80 0.25
C ARG A 113 15.90 5.53 0.29
N GLY A 114 15.26 4.40 0.55
CA GLY A 114 15.92 3.11 0.47
C GLY A 114 16.55 2.89 -0.91
N THR A 115 17.83 2.53 -0.92
CA THR A 115 18.53 2.17 -2.16
C THR A 115 18.36 0.69 -2.45
N ARG A 116 18.43 0.33 -3.75
CA ARG A 116 18.46 -1.08 -4.15
C ARG A 116 19.64 -1.78 -3.46
N LYS A 117 19.37 -2.90 -2.79
CA LYS A 117 20.43 -3.75 -2.21
C LYS A 117 21.39 -4.23 -3.31
N PRO A 118 22.68 -4.41 -3.00
CA PRO A 118 23.63 -4.97 -3.97
C PRO A 118 23.19 -6.37 -4.41
N VAL A 119 23.59 -6.75 -5.62
CA VAL A 119 23.42 -8.13 -6.11
C VAL A 119 24.28 -9.06 -5.25
N SER A 120 23.77 -10.24 -4.90
CA SER A 120 24.53 -11.23 -4.14
C SER A 120 25.76 -11.73 -4.90
N VAL A 121 26.73 -12.27 -4.17
CA VAL A 121 27.89 -12.97 -4.71
C VAL A 121 27.86 -14.41 -4.17
N PRO A 122 27.66 -15.44 -5.03
CA PRO A 122 27.46 -15.36 -6.47
C PRO A 122 26.12 -14.71 -6.87
N PRO A 123 25.99 -14.23 -8.13
CA PRO A 123 24.71 -13.76 -8.64
C PRO A 123 23.64 -14.85 -8.54
N PRO A 124 22.37 -14.48 -8.27
CA PRO A 124 21.28 -15.46 -8.31
C PRO A 124 21.13 -16.04 -9.72
N VAL A 125 20.63 -17.26 -9.82
CA VAL A 125 20.30 -17.90 -11.11
C VAL A 125 18.79 -17.95 -11.25
N TYR A 126 18.29 -17.59 -12.44
CA TYR A 126 16.87 -17.68 -12.75
C TYR A 126 16.43 -19.16 -12.80
N PRO A 127 15.26 -19.52 -12.25
CA PRO A 127 14.87 -20.93 -12.15
C PRO A 127 14.71 -21.66 -13.50
N GLU A 128 14.31 -20.92 -14.54
CA GLU A 128 14.08 -21.46 -15.89
C GLU A 128 15.23 -21.08 -16.84
N THR A 129 15.62 -22.00 -17.72
CA THR A 129 16.65 -21.74 -18.74
C THR A 129 16.06 -21.32 -20.09
N HIS A 130 14.74 -21.51 -20.27
CA HIS A 130 13.99 -21.11 -21.46
C HIS A 130 12.74 -20.35 -21.04
N LEU A 131 12.62 -19.12 -21.52
CA LEU A 131 11.44 -18.29 -21.36
C LEU A 131 10.66 -18.24 -22.68
N SER A 132 9.40 -18.67 -22.64
CA SER A 132 8.49 -18.55 -23.77
C SER A 132 7.90 -17.14 -23.86
N PHE A 133 7.09 -16.89 -24.90
CA PHE A 133 6.38 -15.61 -25.08
C PHE A 133 5.55 -15.20 -23.85
N LEU A 134 5.11 -16.16 -23.01
CA LEU A 134 4.37 -15.93 -21.77
C LEU A 134 5.15 -15.12 -20.73
N ALA A 135 6.49 -15.08 -20.83
CA ALA A 135 7.34 -14.28 -19.96
C ALA A 135 7.36 -12.79 -20.33
N ASN A 136 6.70 -12.39 -21.44
CA ASN A 136 6.56 -11.01 -21.91
C ASN A 136 7.89 -10.24 -21.96
N VAL A 137 8.98 -10.92 -22.36
CA VAL A 137 10.31 -10.32 -22.49
C VAL A 137 10.42 -9.51 -23.78
N TYR A 138 9.82 -8.33 -23.80
CA TYR A 138 9.69 -7.52 -25.01
C TYR A 138 10.92 -6.66 -25.32
N ASN A 139 11.51 -6.00 -24.32
CA ASN A 139 12.59 -5.02 -24.54
C ASN A 139 14.00 -5.61 -24.31
N HIS A 140 15.00 -5.02 -24.96
CA HIS A 140 16.39 -5.48 -24.89
C HIS A 140 16.98 -5.46 -23.47
N LYS A 141 16.55 -4.54 -22.58
CA LYS A 141 17.04 -4.49 -21.20
C LYS A 141 16.55 -5.69 -20.39
N ALA A 142 15.30 -6.10 -20.60
CA ALA A 142 14.74 -7.30 -19.98
C ALA A 142 15.46 -8.55 -20.50
N ARG A 143 15.71 -8.65 -21.81
CA ARG A 143 16.48 -9.76 -22.40
C ARG A 143 17.88 -9.87 -21.79
N ALA A 144 18.62 -8.76 -21.71
CA ALA A 144 19.94 -8.70 -21.10
C ALA A 144 19.91 -9.08 -19.60
N PHE A 145 18.86 -8.67 -18.87
CA PHE A 145 18.67 -9.06 -17.47
C PHE A 145 18.53 -10.57 -17.32
N TYR A 146 17.63 -11.21 -18.07
CA TYR A 146 17.40 -12.65 -17.96
C TYR A 146 18.63 -13.47 -18.38
N GLN A 147 19.30 -13.08 -19.46
CA GLN A 147 20.55 -13.72 -19.90
C GLN A 147 21.65 -13.62 -18.85
N ARG A 148 21.81 -12.45 -18.23
CA ARG A 148 22.78 -12.26 -17.13
C ARG A 148 22.55 -13.23 -15.97
N TYR A 149 21.31 -13.66 -15.75
CA TYR A 149 20.94 -14.57 -14.67
C TYR A 149 20.71 -16.01 -15.14
N GLY A 150 21.28 -16.40 -16.29
CA GLY A 150 21.39 -17.80 -16.71
C GLY A 150 20.30 -18.31 -17.66
N VAL A 151 19.37 -17.45 -18.09
CA VAL A 151 18.40 -17.82 -19.12
C VAL A 151 19.11 -17.89 -20.48
N GLN A 152 18.98 -19.03 -21.15
CA GLN A 152 19.68 -19.31 -22.41
C GLN A 152 18.83 -18.97 -23.63
N LEU A 153 17.55 -19.37 -23.61
CA LEU A 153 16.60 -19.14 -24.69
C LEU A 153 15.48 -18.21 -24.22
N ILE A 154 15.18 -17.18 -25.01
CA ILE A 154 14.12 -16.22 -24.72
C ILE A 154 13.37 -15.99 -26.02
N ASP A 155 12.17 -16.55 -26.10
CA ASP A 155 11.27 -16.37 -27.24
C ASP A 155 10.82 -14.91 -27.31
N ALA A 156 10.36 -14.48 -28.49
CA ALA A 156 9.80 -13.15 -28.64
C ALA A 156 8.52 -13.02 -27.79
N ALA A 157 8.35 -11.88 -27.12
CA ALA A 157 7.09 -11.60 -26.45
C ALA A 157 5.94 -11.57 -27.47
N TYR A 158 4.72 -11.84 -27.00
CA TYR A 158 3.55 -11.92 -27.88
C TYR A 158 3.35 -10.63 -28.71
N GLU A 159 3.62 -9.46 -28.11
CA GLU A 159 3.52 -8.15 -28.74
C GLU A 159 4.61 -7.86 -29.79
N ALA A 160 5.59 -8.74 -29.97
CA ALA A 160 6.56 -8.66 -31.07
C ALA A 160 6.00 -9.18 -32.41
N HIS A 161 4.78 -9.73 -32.41
CA HIS A 161 4.09 -10.21 -33.61
C HIS A 161 4.80 -11.34 -34.37
N GLU A 162 5.66 -12.10 -33.68
CA GLU A 162 6.33 -13.28 -34.25
C GLU A 162 5.49 -14.55 -34.12
N GLU A 163 4.62 -14.63 -33.11
CA GLU A 163 3.68 -15.73 -32.91
C GLU A 163 2.38 -15.53 -33.69
N LYS A 164 2.24 -16.23 -34.82
CA LYS A 164 1.09 -16.09 -35.74
C LYS A 164 -0.07 -17.06 -35.45
N GLY A 165 0.11 -17.95 -34.48
CA GLY A 165 -0.84 -18.99 -34.11
C GLY A 165 -1.86 -18.56 -33.05
N ASP A 166 -2.80 -19.46 -32.76
CA ASP A 166 -3.72 -19.34 -31.64
C ASP A 166 -2.99 -19.72 -30.34
N VAL A 167 -2.62 -18.71 -29.55
CA VAL A 167 -1.83 -18.90 -28.32
C VAL A 167 -2.58 -18.42 -27.07
N PRO A 168 -2.31 -18.99 -25.88
CA PRO A 168 -2.83 -18.47 -24.63
C PRO A 168 -2.31 -17.06 -24.37
N VAL A 169 -3.20 -16.06 -24.38
CA VAL A 169 -2.87 -14.66 -24.03
C VAL A 169 -3.16 -14.36 -22.56
N MET A 170 -3.95 -15.22 -21.90
CA MET A 170 -4.18 -15.16 -20.46
C MET A 170 -4.41 -16.56 -19.91
N ILE A 171 -3.75 -16.88 -18.80
CA ILE A 171 -3.95 -18.10 -18.03
C ILE A 171 -4.45 -17.70 -16.65
N THR A 172 -5.60 -18.23 -16.24
CA THR A 172 -6.20 -17.89 -14.94
C THR A 172 -6.73 -19.11 -14.21
N LYS A 173 -6.66 -19.06 -12.88
CA LYS A 173 -7.31 -20.07 -12.01
C LYS A 173 -8.82 -19.85 -11.91
N HIS A 174 -9.32 -18.65 -12.25
CA HIS A 174 -10.76 -18.42 -12.33
C HIS A 174 -11.33 -19.18 -13.53
N CYS A 175 -12.26 -20.08 -13.27
CA CYS A 175 -12.77 -21.01 -14.27
C CYS A 175 -14.27 -20.82 -14.49
N LEU A 176 -14.67 -20.43 -15.69
CA LEU A 176 -16.08 -20.26 -16.04
C LEU A 176 -16.85 -21.59 -15.98
N ARG A 177 -16.23 -22.73 -16.29
CA ARG A 177 -16.86 -24.05 -16.05
C ARG A 177 -17.21 -24.22 -14.58
N PHE A 178 -16.37 -23.76 -13.66
CA PHE A 178 -16.71 -23.79 -12.24
C PHE A 178 -17.85 -22.83 -11.90
N ALA A 179 -17.77 -21.58 -12.36
CA ALA A 179 -18.80 -20.56 -12.10
C ALA A 179 -20.20 -20.96 -12.60
N PHE A 180 -20.28 -21.70 -13.71
CA PHE A 180 -21.52 -22.19 -14.32
C PHE A 180 -21.90 -23.62 -13.91
N ASN A 181 -21.27 -24.21 -12.89
CA ASN A 181 -21.52 -25.59 -12.42
C ASN A 181 -21.27 -26.69 -13.48
N LEU A 182 -20.40 -26.41 -14.45
CA LEU A 182 -19.95 -27.32 -15.52
C LEU A 182 -18.59 -27.97 -15.22
N CYS A 183 -18.07 -27.84 -14.00
CA CYS A 183 -16.74 -28.34 -13.64
C CYS A 183 -16.73 -29.86 -13.47
N PRO A 184 -15.93 -30.61 -14.26
CA PRO A 184 -15.89 -32.07 -14.16
C PRO A 184 -15.29 -32.56 -12.83
N LYS A 185 -14.46 -31.75 -12.16
CA LYS A 185 -13.89 -32.10 -10.84
C LYS A 185 -14.92 -32.05 -9.71
N GLN A 186 -16.00 -31.29 -9.87
CA GLN A 186 -17.02 -31.13 -8.83
C GLN A 186 -18.27 -31.96 -9.09
N ALA A 187 -18.53 -32.30 -10.34
CA ALA A 187 -19.61 -33.18 -10.73
C ALA A 187 -19.28 -34.66 -10.43
N LYS A 188 -19.39 -35.06 -9.16
CA LYS A 188 -19.34 -36.47 -8.76
C LYS A 188 -20.63 -37.19 -9.20
N GLY A 189 -20.62 -37.77 -10.40
CA GLY A 189 -21.53 -38.88 -10.75
C GLY A 189 -22.70 -38.62 -11.71
N SER A 190 -23.03 -37.37 -12.08
CA SER A 190 -24.25 -37.12 -12.89
C SER A 190 -24.06 -36.31 -14.17
N ILE A 191 -22.85 -35.86 -14.50
CA ILE A 191 -22.59 -35.26 -15.81
C ILE A 191 -22.07 -36.37 -16.72
N LYS A 192 -23.01 -37.05 -17.40
CA LYS A 192 -22.72 -37.71 -18.68
C LYS A 192 -21.94 -36.68 -19.51
N SER A 193 -20.81 -37.10 -20.09
CA SER A 193 -19.90 -36.29 -20.90
C SER A 193 -20.64 -35.45 -21.95
N TRP A 194 -21.25 -34.34 -21.55
CA TRP A 194 -21.65 -33.32 -22.49
C TRP A 194 -20.31 -32.80 -22.97
N LYS A 195 -20.05 -32.94 -24.27
CA LYS A 195 -18.99 -32.17 -24.93
C LYS A 195 -19.34 -30.72 -24.63
N ALA A 196 -18.78 -30.18 -23.53
CA ALA A 196 -19.05 -28.83 -23.11
C ALA A 196 -18.72 -27.96 -24.31
N THR A 197 -19.73 -27.27 -24.82
CA THR A 197 -19.60 -26.44 -26.01
C THR A 197 -18.39 -25.53 -25.81
N PRO A 198 -17.50 -25.38 -26.80
CA PRO A 198 -16.39 -24.45 -26.70
C PRO A 198 -16.94 -23.09 -26.24
N MET A 199 -16.42 -22.58 -25.11
CA MET A 199 -16.81 -21.27 -24.64
C MET A 199 -15.95 -20.22 -25.33
N GLN A 200 -16.57 -19.10 -25.66
CA GLN A 200 -15.88 -17.97 -26.28
C GLN A 200 -16.23 -16.70 -25.51
N LEU A 201 -15.25 -15.80 -25.40
CA LEU A 201 -15.50 -14.42 -25.00
C LEU A 201 -15.66 -13.59 -26.26
N ILE A 202 -16.75 -12.85 -26.34
CA ILE A 202 -17.07 -11.98 -27.47
C ILE A 202 -17.02 -10.54 -26.98
N HIS A 203 -16.20 -9.72 -27.62
CA HIS A 203 -16.09 -8.29 -27.33
C HIS A 203 -15.99 -7.51 -28.65
N GLY A 204 -17.09 -6.88 -29.06
CA GLY A 204 -17.19 -6.29 -30.39
C GLY A 204 -16.97 -7.34 -31.49
N ASP A 205 -16.01 -7.09 -32.37
CA ASP A 205 -15.63 -7.98 -33.48
C ASP A 205 -14.56 -9.02 -33.08
N GLU A 206 -14.23 -9.14 -31.80
CA GLU A 206 -13.24 -10.09 -31.29
C GLU A 206 -13.89 -11.29 -30.65
N VAL A 207 -13.45 -12.49 -31.08
CA VAL A 207 -13.88 -13.77 -30.53
C VAL A 207 -12.64 -14.49 -29.99
N LEU A 208 -12.55 -14.59 -28.67
CA LEU A 208 -11.47 -15.28 -27.98
C LEU A 208 -11.96 -16.66 -27.51
N THR A 209 -11.22 -17.70 -27.83
CA THR A 209 -11.63 -19.08 -27.48
C THR A 209 -11.10 -19.47 -26.11
N LEU A 210 -11.94 -20.08 -25.28
CA LEU A 210 -11.55 -20.55 -23.96
C LEU A 210 -11.18 -22.03 -24.00
N LYS A 211 -9.93 -22.33 -23.65
CA LYS A 211 -9.44 -23.69 -23.38
C LYS A 211 -9.40 -23.92 -21.87
N PHE A 212 -9.74 -25.12 -21.43
CA PHE A 212 -9.80 -25.46 -20.01
C PHE A 212 -8.87 -26.64 -19.73
N ASP A 213 -7.79 -26.39 -19.00
CA ASP A 213 -6.94 -27.46 -18.50
C ASP A 213 -7.35 -27.81 -17.07
N CYS A 214 -8.13 -28.88 -16.96
CA CYS A 214 -8.64 -29.33 -15.67
C CYS A 214 -7.53 -29.90 -14.77
N ARG A 215 -6.36 -30.29 -15.29
CA ARG A 215 -5.28 -30.88 -14.46
C ARG A 215 -4.68 -29.84 -13.51
N PRO A 216 -4.05 -28.72 -13.96
CA PRO A 216 -3.60 -27.62 -13.12
C PRO A 216 -4.74 -26.68 -12.68
N CYS A 217 -5.97 -26.96 -13.11
CA CYS A 217 -7.17 -26.15 -12.82
C CYS A 217 -7.06 -24.73 -13.38
N GLU A 218 -6.85 -24.64 -14.69
CA GLU A 218 -6.62 -23.40 -15.42
C GLU A 218 -7.61 -23.22 -16.56
N MET A 219 -7.98 -21.97 -16.79
CA MET A 219 -8.67 -21.51 -17.99
C MET A 219 -7.71 -20.64 -18.78
N HIS A 220 -7.54 -20.99 -20.06
CA HIS A 220 -6.68 -20.29 -21.01
C HIS A 220 -7.57 -19.51 -21.96
N VAL A 221 -7.39 -18.20 -22.01
CA VAL A 221 -7.97 -17.35 -23.04
C VAL A 221 -7.02 -17.38 -24.23
N VAL A 222 -7.50 -17.93 -25.34
CA VAL A 222 -6.72 -18.08 -26.56
C VAL A 222 -7.07 -16.95 -27.51
N GLY A 223 -6.04 -16.20 -27.87
CA GLY A 223 -6.11 -15.11 -28.82
C GLY A 223 -5.24 -15.40 -30.05
N LYS A 224 -5.53 -14.67 -31.12
CA LYS A 224 -4.71 -14.62 -32.31
C LYS A 224 -4.37 -13.17 -32.59
N ILE A 225 -3.12 -12.91 -32.92
CA ILE A 225 -2.69 -11.56 -33.28
C ILE A 225 -3.28 -11.21 -34.65
N LYS A 226 -3.81 -9.98 -34.77
CA LYS A 226 -4.35 -9.44 -36.03
C LYS A 226 -3.27 -8.69 -36.78
#